data_AF-A0A524GCT7-F1
#
_entry.id   AF-A0A524GCT7-F1
#
_cell.length_a   1.000
_cell.length_b   1.000
_cell.length_c   1.000
_cell.angle_alpha   90.00
_cell.angle_beta   90.00
_cell.angle_gamma   90.00
#
_symmetry.space_group_name_H-M   'P 1'
#
loop_
_entity.id
_entity.type
_entity.pdbx_description
1 polymer ?
#
loop_
_entity_poly.entity_id
_entity_poly.type
_entity_poly.pdbx_seq_one_letter_code
_entity_poly.pdbx_strand_id
1 'polypeptide(L)' 'MHNVNDARWNNNHEGFYERNPAGCQACHGKNLRGTVLSKAAADRRFSLEEGGTVTVKKGTAIGCNLCHELP' A
#
# COMPACT_ATOMS: atom_id res chain seq x y z
N MET A 1 3.99 -8.18 6.66
CA MET A 1 2.63 -7.89 7.15
C MET A 1 1.78 -7.52 5.94
N HIS A 2 0.58 -8.09 5.77
CA HIS A 2 -0.30 -7.76 4.67
C HIS A 2 -1.63 -7.25 5.23
N ASN A 3 -2.16 -6.17 4.67
CA ASN A 3 -3.47 -5.68 5.09
C ASN A 3 -4.57 -6.67 4.68
N VAL A 4 -5.41 -7.06 5.64
CA VAL A 4 -6.62 -7.85 5.41
C VAL A 4 -7.85 -6.96 5.64
N ASN A 5 -8.15 -6.14 4.63
CA ASN A 5 -9.34 -5.30 4.58
C ASN A 5 -9.53 -4.29 5.74
N ASP A 6 -8.47 -3.90 6.44
CA ASP A 6 -8.54 -2.77 7.38
C ASP A 6 -8.45 -1.46 6.58
N ALA A 7 -9.52 -0.66 6.64
CA ALA A 7 -9.60 0.64 6.00
C ALA A 7 -8.55 1.63 6.54
N ARG A 8 -8.09 1.45 7.79
CA ARG A 8 -7.14 2.34 8.47
C ARG A 8 -5.68 2.01 8.19
N TRP A 9 -5.41 0.99 7.37
CA TRP A 9 -4.04 0.57 7.05
C TRP A 9 -3.16 1.71 6.54
N ASN A 10 -3.75 2.62 5.75
CA ASN A 10 -3.04 3.75 5.20
C ASN A 10 -2.49 4.70 6.27
N ASN A 11 -3.01 4.69 7.50
CA ASN A 11 -2.55 5.60 8.56
C ASN A 11 -1.32 5.10 9.33
N ASN A 12 -0.77 3.93 8.96
CA ASN A 12 0.31 3.30 9.72
C ASN A 12 1.42 2.72 8.83
N HIS A 13 1.25 2.77 7.51
CA HIS A 13 2.11 2.04 6.56
C HIS A 13 3.56 2.54 6.58
N GLU A 14 3.78 3.83 6.85
CA GLU A 14 5.11 4.43 7.05
C GLU A 14 5.90 3.70 8.14
N GLY A 15 5.35 3.58 9.34
CA GLY A 15 6.03 2.89 10.44
C GLY A 15 6.34 1.42 10.15
N PHE A 16 5.55 0.74 9.30
CA PHE A 16 5.91 -0.60 8.82
C PHE A 16 7.11 -0.57 7.87
N TYR A 17 7.16 0.41 6.97
CA TYR A 17 8.28 0.59 6.06
C TYR A 17 9.57 0.90 6.81
N GLU A 18 9.55 1.87 7.74
CA GLU A 18 10.73 2.25 8.52
C GLU A 18 11.36 1.08 9.28
N ARG A 19 10.53 0.19 9.84
CA ARG A 19 11.00 -0.99 10.58
C ARG A 19 11.55 -2.09 9.67
N ASN A 20 11.03 -2.25 8.46
CA ASN A 20 11.44 -3.31 7.54
C ASN A 20 11.15 -2.97 6.06
N PRO A 21 12.00 -2.16 5.41
CA PRO A 21 11.85 -1.82 4.00
C PRO A 21 11.87 -3.06 3.09
N ALA A 22 12.72 -4.04 3.41
CA ALA A 22 12.88 -5.27 2.64
C ALA A 22 11.59 -6.10 2.59
N GLY A 23 10.80 -6.09 3.67
CA GLY A 23 9.50 -6.77 3.73
C GLY A 23 8.50 -6.22 2.71
N CYS A 24 8.53 -4.91 2.45
CA CYS A 24 7.71 -4.28 1.41
C CYS A 24 8.27 -4.61 0.02
N GLN A 25 9.58 -4.45 -0.17
CA GLN A 25 10.25 -4.65 -1.47
C GLN A 25 10.10 -6.08 -2.01
N ALA A 26 9.97 -7.07 -1.13
CA ALA A 26 9.77 -8.48 -1.51
C ALA A 26 8.58 -8.68 -2.46
N CYS A 27 7.49 -7.92 -2.28
CA CYS A 27 6.30 -8.00 -3.14
C CYS A 27 6.09 -6.75 -3.99
N HIS A 28 6.44 -5.58 -3.47
CA HIS A 28 6.21 -4.29 -4.12
C HIS A 28 7.39 -3.84 -5.01
N GLY A 29 8.44 -4.65 -5.09
CA GLY A 29 9.63 -4.42 -5.92
C GLY A 29 10.65 -3.51 -5.24
N LYS A 30 11.91 -3.59 -5.70
CA LYS A 30 13.01 -2.77 -5.15
C LYS A 30 12.77 -1.26 -5.27
N ASN A 31 12.03 -0.85 -6.30
CA ASN A 31 11.67 0.55 -6.54
C ASN A 31 10.31 0.93 -5.92
N LEU A 32 9.66 0.02 -5.17
CA LEU A 32 8.41 0.22 -4.46
C LEU A 32 7.21 0.64 -5.34
N ARG A 33 7.30 0.50 -6.67
CA ARG A 33 6.23 0.88 -7.61
C ARG A 33 5.17 -0.21 -7.79
N GLY A 34 5.31 -1.32 -7.08
CA GLY A 34 4.46 -2.49 -7.20
C GLY A 34 4.94 -3.46 -8.27
N THR A 35 4.53 -4.72 -8.13
CA THR A 35 4.80 -5.79 -9.10
C THR A 35 3.51 -6.58 -9.37
N VAL A 36 3.62 -7.62 -10.19
CA VAL A 36 2.52 -8.58 -10.37
C VAL A 36 2.14 -9.29 -9.06
N LEU A 37 3.05 -9.36 -8.08
CA LEU A 37 2.81 -9.98 -6.77
C LEU A 37 2.06 -9.05 -5.80
N SER A 38 2.08 -7.74 -6.01
CA SER A 38 1.44 -6.76 -5.12
C SER A 38 0.14 -6.20 -5.70
N LYS A 39 -0.72 -7.03 -6.28
CA LYS A 39 -2.01 -6.57 -6.82
C LYS A 39 -3.13 -6.63 -5.77
N ALA A 40 -4.02 -5.63 -5.80
CA ALA A 40 -5.24 -5.65 -5.00
C ALA A 40 -6.12 -6.86 -5.37
N ALA A 41 -6.37 -7.77 -4.43
CA ALA A 41 -7.19 -8.96 -4.69
C ALA A 41 -8.70 -8.66 -4.86
N ALA A 42 -9.16 -7.53 -4.32
CA ALA A 42 -10.52 -7.02 -4.42
C ALA A 42 -10.48 -5.49 -4.43
N ASP A 43 -11.63 -4.86 -4.68
CA ASP A 43 -11.78 -3.42 -4.44
C ASP A 43 -11.52 -3.13 -2.96
N ARG A 44 -10.65 -2.16 -2.69
CA ARG A 44 -10.30 -1.72 -1.33
C ARG A 44 -10.61 -0.25 -1.18
N ARG A 45 -11.13 0.12 -0.02
CA ARG A 45 -11.35 1.50 0.38
C ARG A 45 -10.51 1.79 1.61
N PHE A 46 -9.61 2.75 1.50
CA PHE A 46 -8.74 3.16 2.59
C PHE A 46 -9.10 4.57 3.06
N SER A 47 -8.98 4.80 4.36
CA SER A 47 -9.09 6.13 4.96
C SER A 47 -7.82 6.93 4.65
N LEU A 48 -7.98 8.23 4.40
CA LEU A 48 -6.87 9.17 4.33
C LEU A 48 -6.72 9.87 5.68
N GLU A 49 -5.49 10.19 6.08
CA GLU A 49 -5.22 10.86 7.35
C GLU A 49 -5.85 12.25 7.42
N GLU A 50 -5.82 12.97 6.30
CA GLU A 50 -6.42 14.30 6.13
C GLU A 50 -7.97 14.27 6.07
N GLY A 51 -8.57 13.09 6.16
CA GLY A 51 -10.00 12.86 6.00
C GLY A 51 -10.38 12.39 4.60
N GLY A 52 -11.54 11.73 4.52
CA GLY A 52 -12.02 11.10 3.28
C GLY A 52 -11.43 9.72 3.04
N THR A 53 -11.57 9.23 1.82
CA THR A 53 -11.19 7.87 1.46
C THR A 53 -10.71 7.76 0.02
N VAL A 54 -9.73 6.90 -0.23
CA VAL A 54 -9.32 6.49 -1.56
C VAL A 54 -9.82 5.08 -1.87
N THR A 55 -10.21 4.84 -3.13
CA THR A 55 -10.57 3.51 -3.61
C THR A 55 -9.48 2.97 -4.52
N VAL A 56 -8.95 1.81 -4.19
CA VAL A 56 -8.05 1.03 -5.04
C VAL A 56 -8.84 -0.11 -5.65
N LYS A 57 -8.88 -0.19 -6.98
CA LYS A 57 -9.63 -1.23 -7.68
C LYS A 57 -8.91 -2.57 -7.67
N LYS A 58 -9.69 -3.65 -7.72
CA LYS A 58 -9.16 -4.99 -7.93
C LYS A 58 -8.19 -5.00 -9.12
N GLY A 59 -7.05 -5.65 -8.94
CA GLY A 59 -6.02 -5.81 -9.97
C GLY A 59 -5.03 -4.64 -10.07
N THR A 60 -5.30 -3.50 -9.44
CA THR A 60 -4.33 -2.40 -9.35
C THR A 60 -3.07 -2.88 -8.64
N ALA A 61 -1.90 -2.64 -9.25
CA ALA A 61 -0.62 -2.84 -8.59
C ALA A 61 -0.48 -1.83 -7.45
N ILE A 62 -0.26 -2.34 -6.24
CA ILE A 62 -0.01 -1.53 -5.06
C ILE A 62 1.46 -1.13 -5.09
N GLY A 63 1.70 0.18 -5.21
CA GLY A 63 3.00 0.82 -5.03
C GLY A 63 2.92 1.92 -3.97
N CYS A 64 4.06 2.27 -3.37
CA CYS A 64 4.15 3.36 -2.40
C CYS A 64 3.79 4.70 -3.03
N ASN A 65 4.01 4.85 -4.34
CA ASN A 65 3.75 6.08 -5.07
C ASN A 65 2.28 6.30 -5.48
N LEU A 66 1.34 5.48 -4.99
CA LEU A 66 -0.07 5.60 -5.37
C LEU A 66 -0.74 6.85 -4.80
N CYS A 67 -0.28 7.30 -3.63
CA CYS A 67 -0.85 8.46 -2.95
C CYS A 67 0.13 9.64 -2.94
N HIS A 68 1.41 9.39 -2.62
CA HIS A 68 2.43 10.44 -2.45
C HIS A 68 3.72 10.06 -3.17
N GLU A 69 4.75 10.91 -3.10
CA GLU A 69 6.07 10.55 -3.62
C GLU A 69 6.70 9.38 -2.85
N LEU A 70 7.72 8.77 -3.44
CA LEU A 70 8.43 7.66 -2.80
C LEU A 70 9.25 8.16 -1.58
N PRO A 71 9.49 7.30 -0.57
CA PRO A 71 10.37 7.62 0.55
C PRO A 71 11.81 7.90 0.11
#